data_AF-A0A523E900-F1
#
_entry.id   AF-A0A523E900-F1
#
_cell.length_a   1.000
_cell.length_b   1.000
_cell.length_c   1.000
_cell.angle_alpha   90.00
_cell.angle_beta   90.00
_cell.angle_gamma   90.00
#
_symmetry.space_group_name_H-M   'P 1'
#
loop_
_entity.id
_entity.type
_entity.pdbx_description
1 polymer ?
#
loop_
_entity_poly.entity_id
_entity_poly.type
_entity_poly.pdbx_seq_one_letter_code
_entity_poly.pdbx_strand_id
1 'polypeptide(L)'
;MELVEHIGTSSLIFLPNAEDWDTPEIRKHLDVYMRGKKIPPKDRYKLCKLAWELTGDAYGSRQQLYERLHSGDPNMMVANAYKNFDLSDGVELVSKFLDIEVGG
;
A
#
# COMPACT_ATOMS: atom_id res chain seq x y z
N MET A 1 -1.15 0.34 1.05
CA MET A 1 0.07 1.13 1.36
C MET A 1 0.70 1.71 0.11
N GLU A 2 0.64 1.04 -1.05
CA GLU A 2 1.15 1.52 -2.33
C GLU A 2 0.78 2.97 -2.70
N LEU A 3 -0.46 3.40 -2.46
CA LEU A 3 -0.86 4.80 -2.69
C LEU A 3 -0.06 5.82 -1.87
N VAL A 4 0.23 5.48 -0.61
CA VAL A 4 1.03 6.35 0.28
C VAL A 4 2.48 6.41 -0.19
N GLU A 5 3.04 5.28 -0.60
CA GLU A 5 4.39 5.20 -1.18
C GLU A 5 4.49 6.02 -2.48
N HIS A 6 3.49 5.88 -3.36
CA HIS A 6 3.46 6.57 -4.65
C HIS A 6 3.27 8.09 -4.51
N ILE A 7 2.44 8.54 -3.56
CA ILE A 7 2.23 9.98 -3.30
C ILE A 7 3.40 10.56 -2.52
N GLY A 8 3.91 9.81 -1.53
CA GLY A 8 4.96 10.26 -0.61
C GLY A 8 6.33 10.34 -1.27
N THR A 9 6.63 9.45 -2.23
CA THR A 9 7.88 9.41 -3.00
C THR A 9 9.13 9.57 -2.11
N SER A 10 10.10 10.39 -2.54
CA SER A 10 11.34 10.66 -1.83
C SER A 10 11.14 11.34 -0.48
N SER A 11 9.98 11.96 -0.22
CA SER A 11 9.69 12.58 1.09
C SER A 11 9.57 11.55 2.21
N LEU A 12 9.34 10.27 1.90
CA LEU A 12 9.32 9.19 2.89
C LEU A 12 10.73 8.66 3.21
N ILE A 13 11.68 8.87 2.30
CA ILE A 13 13.05 8.33 2.40
C ILE A 13 13.99 9.36 3.04
N PHE A 14 13.89 10.62 2.62
CA PHE A 14 14.74 11.70 3.13
C PHE A 14 14.18 12.32 4.41
N LEU A 15 14.11 11.51 5.45
CA LEU A 15 13.66 11.93 6.78
C LEU A 15 14.86 12.14 7.71
N PRO A 16 15.01 13.32 8.33
CA PRO A 16 16.02 13.54 9.35
C PRO A 16 15.74 12.72 10.62
N ASN A 17 16.77 12.53 11.42
CA ASN A 17 16.63 12.02 12.78
C ASN A 17 15.97 13.08 13.68
N ALA A 18 15.44 12.64 14.82
CA ALA A 18 14.81 13.55 15.78
C ALA A 18 15.81 14.60 16.29
N GLU A 19 17.05 14.19 16.55
CA GLU A 19 18.16 14.99 17.06
C GLU A 19 18.59 16.11 16.09
N ASP A 20 18.42 15.90 14.78
CA ASP A 20 18.77 16.90 13.76
C ASP A 20 17.96 18.21 13.92
N TRP A 21 16.79 18.14 14.56
CA TRP A 21 15.96 19.30 14.86
C TRP A 21 16.49 20.16 16.00
N ASP A 22 17.40 19.62 16.82
CA ASP A 22 18.02 20.29 17.97
C ASP A 22 19.42 20.83 17.62
N THR A 23 19.98 20.40 16.49
CA THR A 23 21.27 20.81 15.94
C THR A 23 21.13 22.11 15.11
N PRO A 24 21.61 23.28 15.59
CA PRO A 24 21.32 24.58 14.96
C PRO A 24 21.78 24.70 13.50
N GLU A 25 22.92 24.10 13.15
CA GLU A 25 23.46 24.11 11.80
C GLU A 25 22.68 23.23 10.81
N ILE A 26 21.93 22.24 11.29
CA ILE A 26 21.06 21.39 10.46
C ILE A 26 19.66 22.01 10.43
N ARG A 27 19.14 22.45 11.59
CA ARG A 27 17.86 23.12 11.79
C ARG A 27 17.58 24.18 10.72
N LYS A 28 18.55 25.06 10.46
CA LYS A 28 18.43 26.14 9.46
C LYS A 28 18.07 25.62 8.06
N HIS A 29 18.52 24.42 7.71
CA HIS A 29 18.21 23.77 6.44
C HIS A 29 16.85 23.05 6.49
N LEU A 30 16.56 22.35 7.59
CA LEU A 30 15.28 21.66 7.77
C LEU A 30 14.10 22.64 7.72
N ASP A 31 14.23 23.81 8.34
CA ASP A 31 13.17 24.83 8.34
C ASP A 31 12.86 25.36 6.92
N VAL A 32 13.82 25.28 5.98
CA VAL A 32 13.64 25.66 4.57
C VAL A 32 13.11 24.50 3.73
N TYR A 33 13.76 23.34 3.80
CA TYR A 33 13.54 22.24 2.86
C TYR A 33 12.41 21.28 3.26
N MET A 34 12.09 21.18 4.55
CA MET A 34 10.98 20.35 5.03
C MET A 34 9.64 21.08 5.06
N ARG A 35 9.56 22.35 4.62
CA ARG A 35 8.30 23.13 4.58
C ARG A 35 7.24 22.51 3.66
N GLY A 36 5.97 22.54 4.07
CA GLY A 36 4.83 22.27 3.19
C GLY A 36 4.18 23.55 2.66
N LYS A 37 3.30 23.45 1.65
CA LYS A 37 2.63 24.62 1.03
C LYS A 37 1.91 25.52 2.04
N LYS A 38 1.31 24.93 3.08
CA LYS A 38 0.60 25.61 4.18
C LYS A 38 0.86 24.95 5.53
N ILE A 39 1.96 24.22 5.66
CA ILE A 39 2.25 23.36 6.82
C ILE A 39 3.67 23.65 7.30
N PRO A 40 3.89 23.87 8.61
CA PRO A 40 5.22 24.04 9.18
C PRO A 40 6.14 22.85 8.89
N PRO A 41 7.46 23.07 8.76
CA PRO A 41 8.43 22.02 8.45
C PRO A 41 8.36 20.80 9.38
N LYS A 42 8.26 21.05 10.69
CA LYS A 42 8.20 19.99 11.70
C LYS A 42 6.92 19.16 11.63
N ASP A 43 5.81 19.75 11.18
CA ASP A 43 4.53 19.03 11.03
C ASP A 43 4.53 18.20 9.74
N ARG A 44 5.09 18.71 8.64
CA ARG A 44 5.31 17.92 7.43
C ARG A 44 6.24 16.74 7.72
N TYR A 45 7.30 16.94 8.48
CA TYR A 45 8.20 15.86 8.92
C TYR A 45 7.45 14.77 9.69
N LYS A 46 6.65 15.12 10.70
CA LYS A 46 5.86 14.15 11.46
C LYS A 46 4.93 13.33 10.57
N LEU A 47 4.26 13.98 9.61
CA LEU A 47 3.37 13.31 8.67
C LEU A 47 4.14 12.32 7.77
N CYS A 48 5.27 12.75 7.20
CA CYS A 48 6.08 11.88 6.36
C CYS A 48 6.73 10.75 7.17
N LYS A 49 7.10 11.00 8.43
CA LYS A 49 7.64 9.97 9.35
C LYS A 49 6.61 8.90 9.68
N LEU A 50 5.38 9.30 10.01
CA LEU A 50 4.27 8.36 10.19
C LEU A 50 4.02 7.53 8.93
N ALA A 51 4.02 8.17 7.75
CA ALA A 51 3.86 7.45 6.50
C ALA A 51 4.99 6.43 6.27
N TRP A 52 6.25 6.78 6.57
CA TRP A 52 7.37 5.85 6.52
C TRP A 52 7.20 4.66 7.48
N GLU A 53 6.76 4.90 8.72
CA GLU A 53 6.54 3.83 9.71
C GLU A 53 5.38 2.89 9.32
N LEU A 54 4.42 3.39 8.54
CA LEU A 54 3.33 2.56 8.01
C LEU A 54 3.72 1.75 6.79
N THR A 55 4.67 2.22 5.97
CA THR A 55 4.91 1.65 4.64
C THR A 55 6.32 1.14 4.41
N GLY A 56 7.33 1.83 4.92
CA GLY A 56 8.74 1.64 4.55
C GLY A 56 9.61 0.96 5.58
N ASP A 57 9.17 0.86 6.83
CA ASP A 57 9.92 0.17 7.88
C ASP A 57 9.50 -1.31 8.06
N ALA A 58 10.22 -2.01 8.94
CA ALA A 58 9.96 -3.40 9.25
C ALA A 58 8.61 -3.62 9.97
N TYR A 59 8.13 -2.63 10.74
CA TYR A 59 6.86 -2.72 11.45
C TYR A 59 5.69 -2.63 10.47
N GLY A 60 5.65 -1.60 9.63
CA GLY A 60 4.65 -1.41 8.59
C GLY A 60 4.63 -2.57 7.59
N SER A 61 5.81 -3.04 7.16
CA SER A 61 5.94 -4.20 6.27
C SER A 61 5.36 -5.47 6.89
N ARG A 62 5.64 -5.72 8.18
CA ARG A 62 5.07 -6.86 8.91
C ARG A 62 3.55 -6.76 9.02
N GLN A 63 3.02 -5.59 9.36
CA GLN A 63 1.57 -5.39 9.47
C GLN A 63 0.88 -5.59 8.13
N GLN A 64 1.45 -5.08 7.04
CA GLN A 64 0.92 -5.27 5.69
C GLN A 64 0.86 -6.76 5.30
N LEU A 65 1.91 -7.52 5.63
CA LEU A 65 1.94 -8.96 5.40
C LEU A 65 0.86 -9.69 6.21
N TYR A 66 0.70 -9.30 7.48
CA TYR A 66 -0.34 -9.86 8.35
C TYR A 66 -1.73 -9.67 7.75
N GLU A 67 -2.10 -8.44 7.38
CA GLU A 67 -3.43 -8.15 6.80
C GLU A 67 -3.67 -8.93 5.51
N ARG A 68 -2.65 -9.04 4.65
CA ARG A 68 -2.75 -9.78 3.38
C ARG A 68 -3.04 -11.27 3.58
N LEU A 69 -2.49 -11.85 4.64
CA LEU A 69 -2.56 -13.30 4.90
C LEU A 69 -3.50 -13.65 6.05
N HIS A 70 -4.17 -12.68 6.65
CA HIS A 70 -5.00 -12.88 7.82
C HIS A 70 -6.12 -13.91 7.58
N SER A 71 -6.67 -13.93 6.36
CA SER A 71 -7.71 -14.87 5.93
C SER A 71 -7.19 -16.05 5.11
N GLY A 72 -5.86 -16.25 5.07
CA GLY A 72 -5.19 -17.23 4.21
C GLY A 72 -4.72 -16.64 2.89
N ASP A 73 -4.16 -17.49 2.02
CA ASP A 73 -3.65 -17.07 0.71
C ASP A 73 -4.84 -16.67 -0.21
N PRO A 74 -4.89 -15.40 -0.69
CA PRO A 74 -5.95 -14.93 -1.57
C PRO A 74 -6.10 -15.75 -2.86
N ASN A 75 -5.00 -16.22 -3.44
CA ASN A 75 -5.05 -17.04 -4.65
C ASN A 75 -5.71 -18.39 -4.36
N MET A 76 -5.42 -18.97 -3.18
CA MET A 76 -6.07 -20.21 -2.75
C MET A 76 -7.55 -20.00 -2.45
N MET A 77 -7.92 -18.85 -1.87
CA MET A 77 -9.33 -18.51 -1.67
C MET A 77 -10.09 -18.44 -2.99
N VAL A 78 -9.54 -17.74 -4.00
CA VAL A 78 -10.15 -17.64 -5.34
C VAL A 78 -10.19 -18.99 -6.04
N ALA A 79 -9.10 -19.76 -5.99
CA ALA A 79 -9.05 -21.08 -6.60
C ALA A 79 -10.06 -22.05 -5.97
N ASN A 80 -10.23 -22.00 -4.64
CA ASN A 80 -11.22 -22.82 -3.95
C ASN A 80 -12.64 -22.36 -4.27
N ALA A 81 -12.90 -21.07 -4.41
CA ALA A 81 -14.20 -20.59 -4.86
C ALA A 81 -14.51 -21.11 -6.27
N TYR A 82 -13.57 -21.00 -7.21
CA TYR A 82 -13.73 -21.52 -8.58
C TYR A 82 -13.98 -23.04 -8.62
N LYS A 83 -13.21 -23.83 -7.85
CA LYS A 83 -13.35 -25.29 -7.82
C LYS A 83 -14.68 -25.78 -7.27
N ASN A 84 -15.28 -25.02 -6.35
CA ASN A 84 -16.50 -25.43 -5.65
C ASN A 84 -17.76 -24.74 -6.18
N PHE A 85 -17.63 -23.77 -7.08
CA PHE A 85 -18.76 -23.08 -7.67
C PHE A 85 -19.24 -23.82 -8.93
N ASP A 86 -20.55 -24.02 -9.04
CA ASP A 86 -21.14 -24.60 -10.24
C ASP A 86 -21.14 -23.56 -11.37
N LEU A 87 -20.42 -23.87 -12.44
CA LEU A 87 -20.27 -23.00 -13.60
C LEU A 87 -21.25 -23.35 -14.74
N SER A 88 -22.12 -24.36 -14.54
CA SER A 88 -23.04 -24.87 -15.56
C SER A 88 -23.86 -23.76 -16.23
N ASP A 89 -24.53 -22.92 -15.45
CA ASP A 89 -25.33 -21.78 -15.94
C ASP A 89 -24.50 -20.80 -16.78
N GLY A 90 -23.26 -20.52 -16.34
CA GLY A 90 -22.35 -19.61 -17.03
C GLY A 90 -21.84 -20.19 -18.35
N VAL A 91 -21.51 -21.49 -18.36
CA VAL A 91 -21.11 -22.23 -19.55
C VAL A 91 -22.26 -22.28 -20.54
N GLU A 92 -23.49 -22.56 -20.11
CA GLU A 92 -24.68 -22.58 -20.97
C GLU A 92 -24.93 -21.21 -21.61
N LEU A 93 -24.86 -20.13 -20.81
CA LEU A 93 -25.05 -18.77 -21.31
C LEU A 93 -24.03 -18.41 -22.40
N VAL A 94 -22.74 -18.67 -22.15
CA VAL A 94 -21.67 -18.36 -23.12
C VAL A 94 -21.79 -19.24 -24.36
N SER A 95 -22.14 -20.52 -24.19
CA SER A 95 -22.26 -21.47 -25.30
C SER A 95 -23.44 -21.12 -26.21
N LYS A 96 -24.57 -20.73 -25.63
CA LYS A 96 -25.72 -20.20 -26.38
C LYS A 96 -25.39 -18.91 -27.11
N PHE A 97 -24.59 -18.04 -26.51
CA PHE A 97 -24.16 -16.79 -27.15
C PHE A 97 -23.21 -17.03 -28.32
N LEU A 98 -22.34 -18.05 -28.23
CA LEU A 98 -21.31 -18.36 -29.23
C LEU A 98 -21.71 -19.44 -30.25
N ASP A 99 -22.90 -20.04 -30.12
CA ASP A 99 -23.39 -21.14 -30.97
C ASP A 99 -22.46 -22.38 -30.96
N ILE A 100 -22.03 -22.78 -29.76
CA ILE A 100 -21.14 -23.92 -29.54
C ILE A 100 -21.91 -25.03 -28.80
N GLU A 101 -21.79 -26.29 -29.27
CA GLU A 101 -22.31 -27.44 -28.54
C GLU A 101 -21.46 -27.74 -27.30
N VAL A 102 -22.09 -27.80 -26.12
CA VAL A 102 -21.41 -28.14 -24.87
C VAL A 102 -21.26 -29.66 -24.78
N GLY A 103 -20.08 -30.16 -25.14
CA GLY A 103 -19.69 -31.56 -24.90
C GLY A 103 -19.44 -31.80 -23.41
N GLY A 104 -20.06 -32.85 -22.86
CA GLY A 104 -20.00 -33.22 -21.44
C GLY A 104 -18.63 -33.69 -20.94
#